data_AF-A0A7Y0G7U5-F1
#
_entry.id   AF-A0A7Y0G7U5-F1
#
_cell.length_a   1.000
_cell.length_b   1.000
_cell.length_c   1.000
_cell.angle_alpha   90.00
_cell.angle_beta   90.00
_cell.angle_gamma   90.00
#
_symmetry.space_group_name_H-M   'P 1'
#
loop_
_entity.id
_entity.type
_entity.pdbx_description
1 polymer ?
#
loop_
_entity_poly.entity_id
_entity_poly.type
_entity_poly.pdbx_seq_one_letter_code
_entity_poly.pdbx_strand_id
1 'polypeptide(L)'
;MATKASPKPRKTDPATAKAEAIALAKEIAPDVPVRIGQTPATDLRGLPDIFGRLVEDHDRHRALLAMIEATDGKSKDRQNLFAELVRELKAHAAAEEQALWSTVLRNPETTEFARHAVAEHKEIDKMLDDLTARDMGTPKWMERFEALREEYLHHIREEEQEQFVESEKILTDADRQHMMAVFERRKREEKAAVEMKPKLKIEEIG
;
A
#
# COMPACT_ATOMS: atom_id res chain seq x y z
N MET A 1 -22.02 5.29 35.98
CA MET A 1 -22.68 5.78 34.76
C MET A 1 -22.40 4.77 33.66
N ALA A 2 -23.41 4.11 33.11
CA ALA A 2 -23.22 3.18 32.00
C ALA A 2 -22.95 3.99 30.73
N THR A 3 -21.71 3.95 30.24
CA THR A 3 -21.35 4.51 28.93
C THR A 3 -22.07 3.68 27.87
N LYS A 4 -23.05 4.27 27.16
CA LYS A 4 -23.60 3.67 25.95
C LYS A 4 -22.44 3.50 24.96
N ALA A 5 -22.14 2.26 24.59
CA ALA A 5 -21.18 1.98 23.53
C ALA A 5 -21.65 2.68 22.24
N SER A 6 -20.74 3.41 21.57
CA SER A 6 -21.00 3.97 20.25
C SER A 6 -21.40 2.84 19.28
N PRO A 7 -22.31 3.10 18.33
CA PRO A 7 -22.68 2.09 17.34
C PRO A 7 -21.43 1.66 16.56
N LYS A 8 -21.27 0.35 16.35
CA LYS A 8 -20.17 -0.18 15.52
C LYS A 8 -20.28 0.40 14.10
N PRO A 9 -19.17 0.86 13.51
CA PRO A 9 -19.17 1.33 12.13
C PRO A 9 -19.67 0.22 11.18
N ARG A 10 -20.36 0.61 10.11
CA ARG A 10 -21.01 -0.33 9.17
C ARG A 10 -20.10 -0.57 7.96
N LYS A 11 -20.12 -1.80 7.43
CA LYS A 11 -19.43 -2.16 6.18
C LYS A 11 -19.90 -1.25 5.03
N THR A 12 -18.94 -0.67 4.32
CA THR A 12 -19.17 0.07 3.07
C THR A 12 -19.33 -0.93 1.92
N ASP A 13 -20.16 -0.58 0.93
CA ASP A 13 -20.24 -1.38 -0.29
C ASP A 13 -18.85 -1.49 -0.97
N PRO A 14 -18.38 -2.70 -1.34
CA PRO A 14 -17.03 -2.87 -1.87
C PRO A 14 -16.73 -2.06 -3.14
N ALA A 15 -17.72 -1.85 -4.01
CA ALA A 15 -17.52 -1.06 -5.22
C ALA A 15 -17.36 0.44 -4.88
N THR A 16 -18.13 0.91 -3.89
CA THR A 16 -18.03 2.27 -3.36
C THR A 16 -16.68 2.52 -2.69
N ALA A 17 -16.24 1.64 -1.78
CA ALA A 17 -14.94 1.77 -1.12
C ALA A 17 -13.77 1.81 -2.12
N LYS A 18 -13.81 0.93 -3.14
CA LYS A 18 -12.83 0.94 -4.23
C LYS A 18 -12.86 2.24 -5.04
N ALA A 19 -14.05 2.75 -5.36
CA ALA A 19 -14.19 3.99 -6.12
C ALA A 19 -13.64 5.20 -5.35
N GLU A 20 -13.86 5.27 -4.04
CA GLU A 20 -13.32 6.31 -3.17
C GLU A 20 -11.79 6.24 -3.10
N ALA A 21 -11.21 5.05 -2.93
CA ALA A 21 -9.75 4.85 -2.95
C ALA A 21 -9.12 5.29 -4.29
N ILE A 22 -9.76 4.96 -5.42
CA ILE A 22 -9.33 5.40 -6.76
C ILE A 22 -9.43 6.93 -6.90
N ALA A 23 -10.46 7.55 -6.34
CA ALA A 23 -10.64 9.00 -6.40
C ALA A 23 -9.49 9.75 -5.72
N LEU A 24 -8.99 9.24 -4.58
CA LEU A 24 -7.82 9.81 -3.88
C LEU A 24 -6.53 9.78 -4.71
N ALA A 25 -6.36 8.80 -5.61
CA ALA A 25 -5.24 8.80 -6.55
C ALA A 25 -5.46 9.83 -7.67
N LYS A 26 -6.70 9.95 -8.17
CA LYS A 26 -7.07 10.92 -9.21
C LYS A 26 -6.90 12.38 -8.79
N GLU A 27 -7.00 12.70 -7.50
CA GLU A 27 -6.72 14.04 -6.99
C GLU A 27 -5.29 14.53 -7.35
N ILE A 28 -4.34 13.61 -7.55
CA ILE A 28 -2.95 13.93 -7.88
C ILE A 28 -2.79 14.33 -9.35
N ALA A 29 -3.50 13.67 -10.25
CA ALA A 29 -3.45 13.90 -11.70
C ALA A 29 -4.82 13.58 -12.34
N PRO A 30 -5.77 14.52 -12.32
CA PRO A 30 -7.17 14.25 -12.69
C PRO A 30 -7.39 13.78 -14.13
N ASP A 31 -6.52 14.21 -15.05
CA ASP A 31 -6.63 13.93 -16.47
C ASP A 31 -5.94 12.60 -16.88
N VAL A 32 -5.19 11.97 -15.98
CA VAL A 32 -4.52 10.69 -16.25
C VAL A 32 -5.53 9.55 -16.09
N PRO A 33 -5.70 8.69 -17.11
CA PRO A 33 -6.67 7.60 -17.03
C PRO A 33 -6.22 6.53 -16.03
N VAL A 34 -7.17 6.02 -15.24
CA VAL A 34 -6.96 4.90 -14.33
C VAL A 34 -7.39 3.62 -15.04
N ARG A 35 -6.43 2.77 -15.44
CA ARG A 35 -6.68 1.50 -16.13
C ARG A 35 -6.31 0.30 -15.25
N ILE A 36 -6.98 0.20 -14.10
CA ILE A 36 -6.84 -0.98 -13.24
C ILE A 36 -7.60 -2.12 -13.92
N GLY A 37 -6.90 -3.21 -14.24
CA GLY A 37 -7.51 -4.44 -14.74
C GLY A 37 -8.38 -5.12 -13.69
N GLN A 38 -8.40 -6.45 -13.67
CA GLN A 38 -9.06 -7.18 -12.59
C GLN A 38 -8.23 -7.08 -11.30
N THR A 39 -8.91 -6.77 -10.19
CA THR A 39 -8.34 -6.83 -8.84
C THR A 39 -8.66 -8.17 -8.19
N PRO A 40 -7.84 -8.66 -7.24
CA PRO A 40 -8.13 -9.88 -6.51
C PRO A 40 -9.52 -9.86 -5.85
N ALA A 41 -10.18 -11.02 -5.83
CA ALA A 41 -11.40 -11.20 -5.07
C ALA A 41 -11.04 -11.25 -3.58
N THR A 42 -11.69 -10.43 -2.76
CA THR A 42 -11.52 -10.39 -1.31
C THR A 42 -12.80 -9.87 -0.65
N ASP A 43 -13.21 -10.49 0.45
CA ASP A 43 -14.36 -10.06 1.25
C ASP A 43 -14.00 -8.97 2.26
N LEU A 44 -12.71 -8.66 2.40
CA LEU A 44 -12.16 -7.67 3.33
C LEU A 44 -12.48 -6.24 2.91
N ARG A 45 -12.68 -6.01 1.61
CA ARG A 45 -12.93 -4.67 1.06
C ARG A 45 -14.18 -4.03 1.68
N GLY A 46 -14.03 -2.79 2.12
CA GLY A 46 -15.09 -2.00 2.77
C GLY A 46 -15.43 -2.45 4.20
N LEU A 47 -14.71 -3.43 4.77
CA LEU A 47 -14.85 -3.75 6.19
C LEU A 47 -14.46 -2.53 7.04
N PRO A 48 -15.20 -2.22 8.12
CA PRO A 48 -14.94 -1.06 8.94
C PRO A 48 -13.86 -1.35 10.01
N ASP A 49 -12.78 -2.01 9.60
CA ASP A 49 -11.64 -2.40 10.42
C ASP A 49 -10.33 -2.31 9.64
N ILE A 50 -9.23 -2.67 10.31
CA ILE A 50 -7.88 -2.57 9.76
C ILE A 50 -7.71 -3.28 8.41
N PHE A 51 -8.34 -4.43 8.19
CA PHE A 51 -8.19 -5.16 6.93
C PHE A 51 -8.88 -4.41 5.79
N GLY A 52 -10.10 -3.92 6.00
CA GLY A 52 -10.76 -3.10 4.98
C GLY A 52 -9.97 -1.84 4.65
N ARG A 53 -9.37 -1.22 5.66
CA ARG A 53 -8.52 -0.04 5.50
C ARG A 53 -7.20 -0.30 4.78
N LEU A 54 -6.58 -1.47 4.98
CA LEU A 54 -5.40 -1.90 4.21
C LEU A 54 -5.78 -2.14 2.74
N VAL A 55 -6.91 -2.81 2.47
CA VAL A 55 -7.40 -3.02 1.10
C VAL A 55 -7.76 -1.70 0.40
N GLU A 56 -8.28 -0.71 1.11
CA GLU A 56 -8.51 0.63 0.57
C GLU A 56 -7.20 1.30 0.13
N ASP A 57 -6.12 1.16 0.90
CA ASP A 57 -4.79 1.61 0.47
C ASP A 57 -4.32 0.85 -0.77
N HIS A 58 -4.49 -0.46 -0.81
CA HIS A 58 -4.10 -1.27 -1.96
C HIS A 58 -4.83 -0.85 -3.23
N ASP A 59 -6.13 -0.55 -3.15
CA ASP A 59 -6.89 -0.04 -4.29
C ASP A 59 -6.40 1.35 -4.74
N ARG A 60 -6.00 2.22 -3.81
CA ARG A 60 -5.35 3.49 -4.14
C ARG A 60 -3.98 3.28 -4.79
N HIS A 61 -3.17 2.35 -4.29
CA HIS A 61 -1.84 2.06 -4.83
C HIS A 61 -1.94 1.47 -6.25
N ARG A 62 -2.89 0.56 -6.49
CA ARG A 62 -3.21 0.07 -7.84
C ARG A 62 -3.56 1.20 -8.79
N ALA A 63 -4.32 2.20 -8.33
CA ALA A 63 -4.65 3.37 -9.13
C ALA A 63 -3.40 4.20 -9.46
N LEU A 64 -2.55 4.51 -8.47
CA LEU A 64 -1.30 5.23 -8.68
C LEU A 64 -0.38 4.51 -9.67
N LEU A 65 -0.22 3.19 -9.54
CA LEU A 65 0.58 2.37 -10.46
C LEU A 65 0.04 2.44 -11.90
N ALA A 66 -1.27 2.21 -12.08
CA ALA A 66 -1.91 2.27 -13.39
C ALA A 66 -1.86 3.67 -14.02
N MET A 67 -1.91 4.72 -13.21
CA MET A 67 -1.80 6.10 -13.68
C MET A 67 -0.36 6.41 -14.12
N ILE A 68 0.66 5.97 -13.39
CA ILE A 68 2.06 6.15 -13.80
C ILE A 68 2.34 5.44 -15.13
N GLU A 69 1.86 4.20 -15.29
CA GLU A 69 1.94 3.43 -16.54
C GLU A 69 1.28 4.17 -17.73
N ALA A 70 0.24 4.97 -17.47
CA ALA A 70 -0.46 5.75 -18.48
C ALA A 70 0.18 7.11 -18.82
N THR A 71 1.29 7.47 -18.18
CA THR A 71 2.03 8.72 -18.48
C THR A 71 3.19 8.47 -19.43
N ASP A 72 3.71 9.54 -20.05
CA ASP A 72 4.88 9.51 -20.92
C ASP A 72 6.05 10.39 -20.43
N GLY A 73 7.28 9.95 -20.70
CA GLY A 73 8.50 10.70 -20.44
C GLY A 73 8.61 11.23 -19.01
N LYS A 74 9.07 12.46 -18.84
CA LYS A 74 9.22 13.11 -17.52
C LYS A 74 8.10 14.11 -17.23
N SER A 75 6.86 13.77 -17.58
CA SER A 75 5.71 14.65 -17.38
C SER A 75 5.55 15.06 -15.91
N LYS A 76 4.90 16.20 -15.68
CA LYS A 76 4.62 16.68 -14.32
C LYS A 76 3.72 15.70 -13.55
N ASP A 77 2.76 15.09 -14.24
CA ASP A 77 1.89 14.07 -13.66
C ASP A 77 2.67 12.84 -13.22
N ARG A 78 3.59 12.31 -14.04
CA ARG A 78 4.45 11.18 -13.65
C ARG A 78 5.24 11.49 -12.39
N GLN A 79 5.83 12.68 -12.32
CA GLN A 79 6.61 13.10 -11.14
C GLN A 79 5.74 13.17 -9.88
N ASN A 80 4.55 13.76 -9.97
CA ASN A 80 3.64 13.90 -8.84
C ASN A 80 3.09 12.54 -8.39
N LEU A 81 2.66 11.71 -9.34
CA LEU A 81 2.15 10.37 -9.07
C LEU A 81 3.21 9.46 -8.47
N PHE A 82 4.42 9.45 -9.03
CA PHE A 82 5.52 8.65 -8.49
C PHE A 82 5.94 9.12 -7.10
N ALA A 83 5.99 10.43 -6.85
CA ALA A 83 6.26 10.97 -5.52
C ALA A 83 5.20 10.55 -4.49
N GLU A 84 3.92 10.56 -4.87
CA GLU A 84 2.85 10.06 -4.01
C GLU A 84 2.94 8.55 -3.79
N LEU A 85 3.22 7.76 -4.84
CA LEU A 85 3.42 6.31 -4.74
C LEU A 85 4.53 5.97 -3.74
N VAL A 86 5.70 6.61 -3.85
CA VAL A 86 6.83 6.37 -2.92
C VAL A 86 6.43 6.67 -1.47
N ARG A 87 5.71 7.78 -1.25
CA ARG A 87 5.23 8.16 0.09
C ARG A 87 4.21 7.17 0.63
N GLU A 88 3.24 6.78 -0.19
CA GLU A 88 2.18 5.86 0.19
C GLU A 88 2.74 4.46 0.51
N LEU A 89 3.54 3.87 -0.37
CA LEU A 89 4.08 2.51 -0.18
C LEU A 89 4.99 2.42 1.05
N LYS A 90 5.93 3.36 1.20
CA LYS A 90 6.85 3.36 2.36
C LYS A 90 6.08 3.53 3.68
N ALA A 91 5.12 4.46 3.71
CA ALA A 91 4.35 4.72 4.91
C ALA A 91 3.38 3.60 5.24
N HIS A 92 2.78 2.98 4.23
CA HIS A 92 1.89 1.83 4.36
C HIS A 92 2.64 0.63 4.96
N ALA A 93 3.72 0.20 4.31
CA ALA A 93 4.53 -0.93 4.78
C ALA A 93 5.02 -0.72 6.22
N ALA A 94 5.61 0.45 6.53
CA ALA A 94 6.11 0.75 7.87
C ALA A 94 4.98 0.78 8.93
N ALA A 95 3.78 1.25 8.58
CA ALA A 95 2.65 1.28 9.50
C ALA A 95 2.05 -0.10 9.71
N GLU A 96 1.98 -0.91 8.65
CA GLU A 96 1.50 -2.27 8.69
C GLU A 96 2.40 -3.18 9.53
N GLU A 97 3.72 -3.06 9.36
CA GLU A 97 4.71 -3.78 10.18
C GLU A 97 4.50 -3.51 11.68
N GLN A 98 4.22 -2.26 12.03
CA GLN A 98 4.03 -1.85 13.42
C GLN A 98 2.65 -2.20 13.97
N ALA A 99 1.62 -2.24 13.13
CA ALA A 99 0.25 -2.53 13.53
C ALA A 99 -0.07 -4.03 13.45
N LEU A 100 -0.08 -4.58 12.23
CA LEU A 100 -0.53 -5.93 11.92
C LEU A 100 0.58 -6.94 12.22
N TRP A 101 1.73 -6.82 11.54
CA TRP A 101 2.75 -7.87 11.59
C TRP A 101 3.37 -8.02 12.98
N SER A 102 3.60 -6.92 13.71
CA SER A 102 4.03 -6.97 15.11
C SER A 102 3.05 -7.70 16.04
N THR A 103 1.75 -7.71 15.70
CA THR A 103 0.69 -8.36 16.47
C THR A 103 0.65 -9.85 16.19
N VAL A 104 0.64 -10.24 14.92
CA VAL A 104 0.50 -11.65 14.50
C VAL A 104 1.81 -12.44 14.53
N LEU A 105 2.97 -11.77 14.59
CA LEU A 105 4.28 -12.43 14.69
C LEU A 105 4.40 -13.38 15.90
N ARG A 106 3.67 -13.10 16.98
CA ARG A 106 3.69 -13.90 18.21
C ARG A 106 2.98 -15.24 18.09
N ASN A 107 2.12 -15.43 17.09
CA ASN A 107 1.43 -16.70 16.87
C ASN A 107 2.24 -17.55 15.87
N PRO A 108 2.70 -18.76 16.25
CA PRO A 108 3.45 -19.66 15.37
C PRO A 108 2.77 -19.97 14.03
N GLU A 109 1.44 -20.01 13.99
CA GLU A 109 0.67 -20.32 12.78
C GLU A 109 0.76 -19.20 11.72
N THR A 110 0.98 -17.95 12.16
CA THR A 110 1.05 -16.77 11.29
C THR A 110 2.44 -16.14 11.25
N THR A 111 3.42 -16.69 11.98
CA THR A 111 4.79 -16.15 12.04
C THR A 111 5.44 -16.09 10.65
N GLU A 112 5.21 -17.08 9.80
CA GLU A 112 5.83 -17.11 8.47
C GLU A 112 5.23 -16.04 7.54
N PHE A 113 3.91 -15.80 7.59
CA PHE A 113 3.28 -14.71 6.85
C PHE A 113 3.90 -13.36 7.22
N ALA A 114 4.04 -13.08 8.52
CA ALA A 114 4.66 -11.85 8.98
C ALA A 114 6.12 -11.70 8.51
N ARG A 115 6.90 -12.79 8.49
CA ARG A 115 8.30 -12.75 8.02
C ARG A 115 8.38 -12.51 6.52
N HIS A 116 7.52 -13.18 5.76
CA HIS A 116 7.46 -13.06 4.31
C HIS A 116 7.04 -11.65 3.89
N ALA A 117 5.93 -11.12 4.41
CA ALA A 117 5.46 -9.77 4.11
C ALA A 117 6.52 -8.69 4.43
N VAL A 118 7.15 -8.76 5.61
CA VAL A 118 8.25 -7.83 6.00
C VAL A 118 9.46 -7.95 5.06
N ALA A 119 9.77 -9.16 4.57
CA ALA A 119 10.86 -9.35 3.62
C ALA A 119 10.53 -8.71 2.26
N GLU A 120 9.31 -8.91 1.75
CA GLU A 120 8.84 -8.29 0.50
C GLU A 120 8.82 -6.76 0.60
N HIS A 121 8.35 -6.19 1.72
CA HIS A 121 8.40 -4.75 1.99
C HIS A 121 9.80 -4.18 1.80
N LYS A 122 10.81 -4.89 2.30
CA LYS A 122 12.21 -4.46 2.21
C LYS A 122 12.72 -4.50 0.77
N GLU A 123 12.33 -5.50 -0.02
CA GLU A 123 12.71 -5.56 -1.44
C GLU A 123 12.01 -4.45 -2.24
N ILE A 124 10.71 -4.22 -1.99
CA ILE A 124 9.94 -3.10 -2.58
C ILE A 124 10.57 -1.74 -2.22
N ASP A 125 11.00 -1.53 -0.97
CA ASP A 125 11.68 -0.29 -0.55
C ASP A 125 12.97 -0.04 -1.34
N LYS A 126 13.77 -1.09 -1.59
CA LYS A 126 14.98 -0.99 -2.42
C LYS A 126 14.65 -0.65 -3.87
N MET A 127 13.59 -1.24 -4.43
CA MET A 127 13.15 -0.94 -5.81
C MET A 127 12.68 0.52 -5.94
N LEU A 128 11.97 1.04 -4.93
CA LEU A 128 11.59 2.46 -4.87
C LEU A 128 12.81 3.38 -4.77
N ASP A 129 13.80 3.01 -3.96
CA ASP A 129 15.06 3.78 -3.85
C ASP A 129 15.86 3.76 -5.16
N ASP A 130 15.90 2.63 -5.88
CA ASP A 130 16.52 2.53 -7.21
C ASP A 130 15.82 3.44 -8.24
N LEU A 131 14.49 3.43 -8.29
CA LEU A 131 13.72 4.29 -9.19
C LEU A 131 13.87 5.77 -8.84
N THR A 132 13.95 6.12 -7.55
CA THR A 132 14.12 7.50 -7.07
C THR A 132 15.48 8.08 -7.46
N ALA A 133 16.51 7.22 -7.59
CA ALA A 133 17.85 7.64 -8.00
C ALA A 133 17.99 7.86 -9.52
N ARG A 134 17.02 7.43 -10.33
CA ARG A 134 17.14 7.35 -11.80
C ARG A 134 16.30 8.39 -12.53
N ASP A 135 16.67 8.65 -13.79
CA ASP A 135 15.91 9.57 -14.62
C ASP A 135 14.64 8.91 -15.19
N MET A 136 13.49 9.31 -14.65
CA MET A 136 12.17 8.83 -15.05
C MET A 136 11.74 9.16 -16.48
N GLY A 137 12.52 9.99 -17.19
CA GLY A 137 12.30 10.25 -18.61
C GLY A 137 12.74 9.12 -19.54
N THR A 138 13.45 8.11 -19.02
CA THR A 138 14.10 7.07 -19.84
C THR A 138 13.25 5.79 -19.97
N PRO A 139 13.33 5.06 -21.11
CA PRO A 139 12.71 3.74 -21.23
C PRO A 139 13.17 2.75 -20.17
N LYS A 140 14.46 2.81 -19.81
CA LYS A 140 15.09 1.97 -18.78
C LYS A 140 14.52 2.19 -17.37
N TRP A 141 13.95 3.36 -17.10
CA TRP A 141 13.21 3.63 -15.87
C TRP A 141 11.84 2.96 -15.90
N MET A 142 11.13 3.03 -17.03
CA MET A 142 9.84 2.33 -17.18
C MET A 142 9.99 0.82 -17.02
N GLU A 143 11.04 0.21 -17.58
CA GLU A 143 11.33 -1.23 -17.38
C GLU A 143 11.46 -1.60 -15.89
N ARG A 144 12.11 -0.74 -15.09
CA ARG A 144 12.24 -0.93 -13.63
C ARG A 144 10.93 -0.70 -12.89
N PHE A 145 10.17 0.30 -13.34
CA PHE A 145 8.87 0.61 -12.79
C PHE A 145 7.90 -0.56 -13.00
N GLU A 146 7.92 -1.19 -14.18
CA GLU A 146 7.13 -2.40 -14.44
C GLU A 146 7.53 -3.55 -13.52
N ALA A 147 8.83 -3.76 -13.29
CA ALA A 147 9.28 -4.76 -12.31
C ALA A 147 8.78 -4.46 -10.89
N LEU A 148 8.87 -3.20 -10.42
CA LEU A 148 8.30 -2.79 -9.12
C LEU A 148 6.79 -3.04 -9.07
N ARG A 149 6.08 -2.70 -10.14
CA ARG A 149 4.63 -2.87 -10.25
C ARG A 149 4.24 -4.34 -10.16
N GLU A 150 4.93 -5.23 -10.87
CA GLU A 150 4.69 -6.67 -10.82
C GLU A 150 4.91 -7.22 -9.41
N GLU A 151 6.05 -6.90 -8.79
CA GLU A 151 6.39 -7.32 -7.42
C GLU A 151 5.35 -6.82 -6.41
N TYR A 152 5.01 -5.53 -6.47
CA TYR A 152 4.06 -4.93 -5.54
C TYR A 152 2.65 -5.51 -5.69
N LEU A 153 2.20 -5.74 -6.94
CA LEU A 153 0.87 -6.33 -7.20
C LEU A 153 0.80 -7.81 -6.82
N HIS A 154 1.92 -8.52 -6.84
CA HIS A 154 2.02 -9.88 -6.32
C HIS A 154 1.90 -9.88 -4.80
N HIS A 155 2.73 -9.09 -4.12
CA HIS A 155 2.73 -8.92 -2.67
C HIS A 155 1.32 -8.61 -2.09
N ILE A 156 0.66 -7.54 -2.54
CA ILE A 156 -0.67 -7.17 -2.02
C ILE A 156 -1.78 -8.18 -2.38
N ARG A 157 -1.55 -9.07 -3.34
CA ARG A 157 -2.47 -10.16 -3.65
C ARG A 157 -2.35 -11.27 -2.61
N GLU A 158 -1.12 -11.67 -2.26
CA GLU A 158 -0.88 -12.67 -1.22
C GLU A 158 -1.45 -12.18 0.11
N GLU A 159 -1.24 -10.90 0.44
CA GLU A 159 -1.84 -10.27 1.60
C GLU A 159 -3.38 -10.37 1.60
N GLU A 160 -4.03 -9.85 0.55
CA GLU A 160 -5.49 -9.78 0.47
C GLU A 160 -6.22 -11.12 0.42
N GLN A 161 -5.58 -12.16 -0.13
CA GLN A 161 -6.22 -13.44 -0.41
C GLN A 161 -5.82 -14.55 0.56
N GLU A 162 -4.67 -14.42 1.22
CA GLU A 162 -4.12 -15.46 2.08
C GLU A 162 -3.76 -14.91 3.45
N GLN A 163 -2.78 -14.00 3.52
CA GLN A 163 -2.17 -13.64 4.80
C GLN A 163 -3.13 -12.86 5.71
N PHE A 164 -3.92 -11.93 5.17
CA PHE A 164 -4.95 -11.21 5.93
C PHE A 164 -6.09 -12.13 6.34
N VAL A 165 -6.50 -13.05 5.47
CA VAL A 165 -7.57 -14.01 5.75
C VAL A 165 -7.19 -14.95 6.89
N GLU A 166 -5.96 -15.45 6.91
CA GLU A 166 -5.48 -16.29 8.01
C GLU A 166 -5.26 -15.48 9.30
N SER A 167 -4.74 -14.25 9.18
CA SER A 167 -4.55 -13.36 10.32
C SER A 167 -5.87 -12.96 10.99
N GLU A 168 -6.94 -12.71 10.22
CA GLU A 168 -8.25 -12.33 10.75
C GLU A 168 -8.81 -13.38 11.72
N LYS A 169 -8.60 -14.66 11.44
CA LYS A 169 -9.15 -15.80 12.20
C LYS A 169 -8.65 -15.84 13.65
N ILE A 170 -7.47 -15.28 13.91
CA ILE A 170 -6.83 -15.34 15.24
C ILE A 170 -6.96 -14.02 16.02
N LEU A 171 -7.53 -12.97 15.41
CA LEU A 171 -7.61 -11.64 16.00
C LEU A 171 -8.99 -11.36 16.59
N THR A 172 -9.00 -10.75 17.77
CA THR A 172 -10.23 -10.25 18.40
C THR A 172 -10.65 -8.90 17.83
N ASP A 173 -11.90 -8.49 18.10
CA ASP A 173 -12.36 -7.13 17.80
C ASP A 173 -11.46 -6.06 18.46
N ALA A 174 -10.95 -6.32 19.66
CA ALA A 174 -10.08 -5.39 20.38
C ALA A 174 -8.71 -5.27 19.70
N ASP A 175 -8.17 -6.38 19.20
CA ASP A 175 -6.92 -6.36 18.43
C ASP A 175 -7.10 -5.54 17.16
N ARG A 176 -8.17 -5.79 16.38
CA ARG A 176 -8.46 -5.02 15.15
C ARG A 176 -8.62 -3.53 15.40
N GLN A 177 -9.30 -3.13 16.49
CA GLN A 177 -9.42 -1.73 16.89
C GLN A 177 -8.07 -1.11 17.27
N HIS A 178 -7.24 -1.84 18.03
CA HIS A 178 -5.91 -1.41 18.39
C HIS A 178 -5.02 -1.23 17.15
N MET A 179 -4.98 -2.23 16.27
CA MET A 179 -4.20 -2.22 15.03
C MET A 179 -4.62 -1.05 14.14
N MET A 180 -5.93 -0.81 13.97
CA MET A 180 -6.43 0.36 13.23
C MET A 180 -5.86 1.68 13.79
N ALA A 181 -5.94 1.89 15.10
CA ALA A 181 -5.45 3.11 15.73
C ALA A 181 -3.93 3.27 15.59
N VAL A 182 -3.17 2.17 15.67
CA VAL A 182 -1.72 2.18 15.45
C VAL A 182 -1.40 2.50 14.01
N PHE A 183 -2.05 1.82 13.05
CA PHE A 183 -1.84 1.99 11.63
C PHE A 183 -2.09 3.43 11.19
N GLU A 184 -3.23 4.03 11.56
CA GLU A 184 -3.55 5.42 11.21
C GLU A 184 -2.55 6.44 11.77
N ARG A 185 -2.09 6.22 13.02
CA ARG A 185 -1.07 7.06 13.61
C ARG A 185 0.27 6.92 12.86
N ARG A 186 0.72 5.67 12.69
CA ARG A 186 2.03 5.38 12.07
C ARG A 186 2.04 5.79 10.61
N LYS A 187 1.04 5.44 9.81
CA LYS A 187 1.01 5.82 8.38
C LYS A 187 1.14 7.33 8.21
N ARG A 188 0.44 8.12 9.03
CA ARG A 188 0.55 9.60 9.00
C ARG A 188 1.97 10.08 9.35
N GLU A 189 2.56 9.55 10.41
CA GLU A 189 3.92 9.92 10.86
C GLU A 189 4.98 9.51 9.83
N GLU A 190 4.92 8.27 9.36
CA GLU A 190 5.85 7.71 8.38
C GLU A 190 5.75 8.47 7.05
N LYS A 191 4.52 8.74 6.57
CA LYS A 191 4.30 9.49 5.32
C LYS A 191 4.89 10.91 5.39
N ALA A 192 4.75 11.58 6.53
CA ALA A 192 5.33 12.90 6.75
C ALA A 192 6.87 12.88 6.79
N ALA A 193 7.47 11.75 7.17
CA ALA A 193 8.91 11.58 7.27
C ALA A 193 9.58 11.10 5.97
N VAL A 194 8.83 10.63 4.97
CA VAL A 194 9.40 10.17 3.69
C VAL A 194 10.10 11.30 2.96
N GLU A 195 11.43 11.19 2.83
CA GLU A 195 12.25 12.06 1.99
C GLU A 195 12.45 11.45 0.60
N MET A 196 12.15 12.23 -0.45
CA MET A 196 12.39 11.87 -1.85
C MET A 196 13.85 12.13 -2.26
N LYS A 197 14.82 11.59 -1.50
CA LYS A 197 16.25 11.73 -1.79
C LYS A 197 16.82 10.38 -2.26
N PRO A 198 17.65 10.35 -3.31
CA PRO A 198 18.37 9.13 -3.69
C PRO A 198 19.23 8.64 -2.53
N LYS A 199 18.94 7.45 -2.01
CA LYS A 199 19.79 6.80 -0.99
C LYS A 199 20.95 6.02 -1.61
N LEU A 200 20.89 5.72 -2.90
CA LEU A 200 21.90 4.96 -3.63
C LEU A 200 22.77 5.90 -4.48
N LYS A 201 24.09 5.73 -4.39
CA LYS A 201 25.01 6.28 -5.40
C LYS A 201 24.91 5.38 -6.63
N ILE A 202 24.45 5.92 -7.75
CA ILE A 202 24.48 5.17 -9.01
C ILE A 202 25.94 5.13 -9.47
N GLU A 203 26.53 3.95 -9.52
CA GLU A 203 27.71 3.72 -10.35
C GLU A 203 27.23 3.66 -11.80
N GLU A 204 27.64 4.63 -12.61
CA GLU A 204 27.40 4.60 -14.05
C GLU A 204 28.22 3.45 -14.64
N ILE A 205 27.56 2.32 -14.90
CA ILE A 205 28.11 1.31 -15.79
C ILE A 205 27.81 1.80 -17.20
N GLY A 206 28.82 2.47 -17.79
CA GLY A 206 28.81 2.96 -19.17
C GLY A 206 28.82 1.85 -20.22
#